data_AF-W1WKX9-F1
#
_entry.id   AF-W1WKX9-F1
#
_cell.length_a   1.000
_cell.length_b   1.000
_cell.length_c   1.000
_cell.angle_alpha   90.00
_cell.angle_beta   90.00
_cell.angle_gamma   90.00
#
_symmetry.space_group_name_H-M   'P 1'
#
loop_
_entity.id
_entity.type
_entity.pdbx_description
1 polymer ?
#
loop_
_entity_poly.entity_id
_entity_poly.type
_entity_poly.pdbx_seq_one_letter_code
_entity_poly.pdbx_strand_id
1 'polypeptide(L)' 'MNEFLMICERIVPEIVSVLKERYKILNHLVYEEPIGRRTLATATDLPERTVR' A
#
# COMPACT_ATOMS: atom_id res chain seq x y z
N MET A 1 -14.06 3.18 9.49
CA MET A 1 -12.84 3.42 8.69
C MET A 1 -12.59 4.91 8.74
N ASN A 2 -11.45 5.29 9.31
CA ASN A 2 -11.32 6.37 10.31
C ASN A 2 -11.55 7.78 9.78
N GLU A 3 -12.28 8.60 10.55
CA GLU A 3 -12.53 10.03 10.29
C GLU A 3 -11.24 10.81 9.98
N PHE A 4 -10.12 10.43 10.63
CA PHE A 4 -8.78 10.93 10.33
C PHE A 4 -8.36 10.73 8.86
N LEU A 5 -8.58 9.52 8.30
CA LEU A 5 -8.26 9.23 6.90
C LEU A 5 -9.12 10.06 5.95
N MET A 6 -10.40 10.28 6.28
CA MET A 6 -11.27 11.16 5.47
C MET A 6 -10.79 12.61 5.49
N ILE A 7 -10.32 13.09 6.64
CA ILE A 7 -9.73 14.42 6.76
C ILE A 7 -8.42 14.49 5.95
N CYS A 8 -7.55 13.49 6.05
CA CYS A 8 -6.32 13.43 5.27
C CYS A 8 -6.58 13.38 3.76
N GLU A 9 -7.60 12.66 3.29
CA GLU A 9 -7.97 12.63 1.86
C GLU A 9 -8.41 14.00 1.35
N ARG A 10 -9.01 14.83 2.21
CA ARG A 10 -9.44 16.19 1.84
C ARG A 10 -8.32 17.21 1.85
N ILE A 11 -7.31 17.03 2.73
CA ILE A 11 -6.21 18.00 2.92
C ILE A 11 -4.99 17.61 2.09
N VAL A 12 -4.63 16.33 2.04
CA VAL A 12 -3.42 15.82 1.37
C VAL A 12 -3.68 14.49 0.64
N PRO A 13 -4.49 14.50 -0.44
CA PRO A 13 -4.89 13.29 -1.15
C PRO A 13 -3.72 12.47 -1.72
N GLU A 14 -2.64 13.13 -2.16
CA GLU A 14 -1.47 12.48 -2.76
C GLU A 14 -0.74 11.61 -1.73
N ILE A 15 -0.59 12.08 -0.49
CA ILE A 15 0.02 11.29 0.59
C ILE A 15 -0.84 10.09 0.93
N VAL A 16 -2.17 10.26 0.98
CA VAL A 16 -3.08 9.14 1.26
C VAL A 16 -2.99 8.07 0.17
N SER A 17 -2.84 8.46 -1.10
CA SER A 17 -2.62 7.51 -2.19
C SER A 17 -1.39 6.64 -1.94
N VAL A 18 -0.24 7.26 -1.60
CA VAL A 18 1.00 6.53 -1.30
C VAL A 18 0.85 5.66 -0.05
N LEU A 19 0.15 6.16 0.98
CA LEU A 19 -0.10 5.41 2.21
C LEU A 19 -0.90 4.13 1.92
N LYS A 20 -1.93 4.20 1.07
CA LYS A 20 -2.74 3.04 0.69
C LYS A 20 -1.90 1.98 -0.03
N GLU A 21 -1.05 2.39 -0.97
CA GLU A 21 -0.13 1.47 -1.66
C GLU A 21 0.83 0.79 -0.67
N ARG A 22 1.46 1.56 0.22
CA ARG A 22 2.38 1.03 1.23
C ARG A 22 1.70 0.12 2.24
N TYR A 23 0.49 0.48 2.66
CA TYR A 23 -0.30 -0.37 3.56
C TYR A 23 -0.61 -1.71 2.90
N LYS A 24 -0.96 -1.74 1.61
CA LYS A 24 -1.22 -2.99 0.88
C LYS A 24 0.01 -3.91 0.87
N ILE A 25 1.20 -3.34 0.64
CA ILE A 25 2.47 -4.07 0.69
C ILE A 25 2.75 -4.60 2.09
N LEU A 26 2.73 -3.73 3.10
CA LEU A 26 3.06 -4.10 4.49
C LEU A 26 2.06 -5.09 5.07
N ASN A 27 0.77 -4.91 4.80
CA ASN A 27 -0.28 -5.81 5.26
C ASN A 27 -0.08 -7.22 4.67
N HIS A 28 0.27 -7.32 3.39
CA HIS A 28 0.62 -8.62 2.80
C HIS A 28 1.83 -9.25 3.51
N LEU A 29 2.91 -8.50 3.71
CA LEU A 29 4.13 -9.00 4.38
C LEU A 29 3.93 -9.38 5.86
N VAL A 30 2.93 -8.81 6.54
CA VAL A 30 2.62 -9.13 7.94
C VAL A 30 1.86 -10.44 8.07
N TYR A 31 0.96 -10.74 7.13
CA TYR A 31 0.08 -11.90 7.20
C TYR A 31 0.55 -13.10 6.36
N GLU A 32 1.43 -12.87 5.39
CA GLU A 32 1.98 -13.88 4.49
C GLU A 32 3.50 -14.01 4.68
N GLU A 33 4.10 -15.01 4.03
CA GLU A 33 5.54 -15.18 4.06
C GLU A 33 6.28 -14.11 3.21
N PRO A 34 7.56 -13.80 3.52
CA PRO A 34 8.36 -12.90 2.71
C PRO A 34 8.56 -13.46 1.30
N ILE A 35 7.95 -12.82 0.31
CA ILE A 35 8.07 -13.17 -1.11
C ILE A 35 8.93 -12.18 -1.88
N GLY A 36 9.45 -12.61 -3.03
CA GLY A 36 10.23 -11.74 -3.92
C GLY A 36 9.40 -10.58 -4.49
N ARG A 37 10.07 -9.46 -4.80
CA ARG A 37 9.43 -8.19 -5.24
C ARG A 37 8.44 -8.35 -6.40
N ARG A 38 8.75 -9.24 -7.36
CA ARG A 38 7.94 -9.48 -8.56
C ARG A 38 6.66 -10.26 -8.23
N THR A 39 6.76 -11.23 -7.34
CA THR A 39 5.62 -11.97 -6.78
C THR A 39 4.77 -11.02 -5.93
N LEU A 40 5.41 -10.17 -5.12
CA LEU A 40 4.73 -9.19 -4.27
C LEU A 40 3.95 -8.16 -5.08
N ALA A 41 4.51 -7.67 -6.18
CA ALA A 41 3.82 -6.80 -7.14
C ALA A 41 2.55 -7.47 -7.70
N THR A 42 2.63 -8.74 -8.06
CA THR A 42 1.48 -9.51 -8.55
C THR A 42 0.44 -9.72 -7.44
N ALA A 43 0.87 -10.11 -6.23
CA ALA A 43 -0.01 -10.39 -5.09
C ALA A 43 -0.72 -9.13 -4.56
N THR A 44 -0.08 -7.98 -4.67
CA THR A 44 -0.63 -6.69 -4.24
C THR A 44 -1.27 -5.91 -5.38
N ASP A 45 -1.31 -6.44 -6.61
CA ASP A 45 -1.82 -5.71 -7.78
C ASP A 45 -1.21 -4.31 -7.91
N LEU A 46 0.11 -4.23 -7.70
CA LEU A 46 0.90 -3.01 -7.83
C LEU A 46 1.99 -3.23 -8.88
N PRO A 47 2.40 -2.19 -9.63
CA PRO A 47 3.56 -2.30 -10.51
C PRO A 47 4.84 -2.65 -9.73
N GLU A 48 5.73 -3.45 -10.30
CA GLU A 48 7.00 -3.81 -9.66
C GLU A 48 7.85 -2.57 -9.27
N ARG A 49 7.75 -1.48 -10.04
CA ARG A 49 8.38 -0.19 -9.73
C ARG A 49 7.86 0.49 -8.46
N THR A 50 6.62 0.21 -8.06
CA THR A 50 5.98 0.78 -6.87
C THR A 50 6.38 -0.02 -5.63
N VAL A 51 6.65 -1.31 -5.82
CA VAL A 51 7.12 -2.21 -4.76
C VAL A 51 8.63 -2.04 -4.48
N ARG A 52 9.40 -1.56 -5.46
CA ARG A 52 10.85 -1.30 -5.34
C ARG A 52 11.16 -0.05 -4.52
#